data_AF-A0A954XRV8-F1
#
_entry.id   AF-A0A954XRV8-F1
#
_cell.length_a   1.000
_cell.length_b   1.000
_cell.length_c   1.000
_cell.angle_alpha   90.00
_cell.angle_beta   90.00
_cell.angle_gamma   90.00
#
_symmetry.space_group_name_H-M   'P 1'
#
loop_
_entity.id
_entity.type
_entity.pdbx_description
1 polymer ?
#
loop_
_entity_poly.entity_id
_entity_poly.type
_entity_poly.pdbx_seq_one_letter_code
_entity_poly.pdbx_strand_id
1 'polypeptide(L)'
;MQKELTCQLCGGPGPLCDSHVIPEFVYTDLYDEKHTFHVVSTLSTPTKKFEQKGIREKLLCAKCEGQLSKYEDYAKRVIQGGVPLTVTRETGVVKVEDIDYE
;
A
#
# COMPACT_ATOMS: atom_id res chain seq x y z
N MET A 1 -14.94 -17.74 18.62
CA MET A 1 -13.49 -17.91 18.38
C MET A 1 -12.81 -16.57 18.63
N GLN A 2 -12.00 -16.45 19.68
CA GLN A 2 -11.13 -15.30 19.84
C GLN A 2 -10.04 -15.43 18.77
N LYS A 3 -10.02 -14.53 17.77
CA LYS A 3 -8.97 -14.51 16.75
C LYS A 3 -7.68 -14.16 17.49
N GLU A 4 -6.81 -15.14 17.70
CA GLU A 4 -5.48 -14.88 18.24
C GLU A 4 -4.83 -13.81 17.37
N LEU A 5 -4.43 -12.70 18.00
CA LEU A 5 -3.82 -11.55 17.34
C LEU A 5 -2.44 -11.96 16.84
N THR A 6 -2.44 -12.60 15.66
CA THR A 6 -1.25 -13.16 15.01
C THR A 6 -0.90 -12.27 13.84
N CYS A 7 0.34 -11.78 13.82
CA CYS A 7 0.84 -10.97 12.73
C CYS A 7 0.88 -11.79 11.44
N GLN A 8 0.25 -11.28 10.38
CA GLN A 8 0.16 -11.98 9.09
C GLN A 8 1.50 -12.01 8.32
N LEU A 9 2.50 -11.23 8.73
CA LEU A 9 3.84 -11.25 8.11
C LEU A 9 4.80 -12.19 8.85
N CYS A 10 4.94 -12.05 10.17
CA CYS A 10 5.93 -12.82 10.93
C CYS A 10 5.35 -14.03 11.68
N GLY A 11 4.03 -14.19 11.72
CA GLY A 11 3.36 -15.25 12.49
C GLY A 11 3.45 -15.09 14.01
N GLY A 12 4.06 -14.02 14.51
CA GLY A 12 4.23 -13.79 15.94
C GLY A 12 2.94 -13.31 16.62
N PRO A 13 2.75 -13.60 17.92
CA PRO A 13 1.63 -13.09 18.69
C PRO A 13 1.85 -11.61 19.06
N GLY A 14 0.78 -10.84 19.14
CA GLY A 14 0.83 -9.48 19.68
C GLY A 14 -0.24 -8.54 19.11
N PRO A 15 -0.37 -7.32 19.66
CA PRO A 15 -1.35 -6.35 19.17
C PRO A 15 -1.10 -6.02 17.70
N LEU A 16 -2.18 -5.99 16.92
CA LEU A 16 -2.14 -5.68 15.50
C LEU A 16 -2.44 -4.20 15.24
N CYS A 17 -1.63 -3.62 14.37
CA CYS A 17 -1.78 -2.29 13.80
C CYS A 17 -2.93 -2.28 12.80
N ASP A 18 -3.48 -1.09 12.53
CA ASP A 18 -4.44 -0.89 11.46
C ASP A 18 -3.64 -0.67 10.16
N SER A 19 -3.30 -1.77 9.50
CA SER A 19 -2.39 -1.84 8.35
C SER A 19 -3.13 -1.48 7.08
N HIS A 20 -2.53 -0.67 6.21
CA HIS A 20 -3.10 -0.48 4.86
C HIS A 20 -2.91 -1.78 4.06
N VAL A 21 -3.98 -2.22 3.40
CA VAL A 21 -3.93 -3.40 2.51
C VAL A 21 -3.25 -3.03 1.19
N ILE A 22 -3.52 -1.82 0.70
CA ILE A 22 -2.84 -1.20 -0.43
C ILE A 22 -2.14 0.05 0.11
N PRO A 23 -0.84 0.27 -0.16
CA PRO A 23 -0.11 1.42 0.39
C PRO A 23 -0.80 2.75 0.08
N GLU A 24 -0.79 3.66 1.06
CA GLU A 24 -1.51 4.93 0.97
C GLU A 24 -1.08 5.78 -0.24
N PHE A 25 0.19 5.70 -0.64
CA PHE A 25 0.69 6.48 -1.79
C PHE A 25 0.05 6.09 -3.12
N VAL A 26 -0.54 4.89 -3.23
CA VAL A 26 -1.24 4.44 -4.44
C VAL A 26 -2.58 5.17 -4.61
N TYR A 27 -3.19 5.60 -3.50
CA TYR A 27 -4.43 6.38 -3.53
C TYR A 27 -4.22 7.86 -3.83
N THR A 28 -2.96 8.34 -3.86
CA THR A 28 -2.65 9.78 -3.96
C THR A 28 -3.31 10.44 -5.17
N ASP A 29 -3.27 9.77 -6.33
CA ASP A 29 -3.84 10.30 -7.58
C ASP A 29 -5.38 10.17 -7.66
N LEU A 30 -5.99 9.44 -6.72
CA LEU A 30 -7.45 9.27 -6.65
C LEU A 30 -8.12 10.33 -5.77
N TYR A 31 -7.34 11.01 -4.93
CA TYR A 31 -7.86 12.00 -3.99
C TYR A 31 -8.27 13.29 -4.70
N ASP A 32 -9.44 13.80 -4.34
CA ASP A 32 -9.90 15.13 -4.68
C ASP A 32 -9.32 16.21 -3.74
N GLU A 33 -9.73 17.47 -3.96
CA GLU A 33 -9.32 18.61 -3.12
C GLU A 33 -9.67 18.46 -1.63
N LYS A 34 -10.62 17.58 -1.29
CA LYS A 34 -11.06 17.29 0.09
C LYS A 34 -10.36 16.06 0.66
N HIS A 35 -9.35 15.53 -0.02
CA HIS A 35 -8.64 14.29 0.34
C HIS A 35 -9.62 13.10 0.41
N THR A 36 -10.56 13.03 -0.53
CA THR A 36 -11.49 11.90 -0.66
C THR A 36 -11.43 11.29 -2.05
N PHE A 37 -11.75 9.99 -2.17
CA PHE A 37 -11.85 9.33 -3.48
C PHE A 37 -13.19 8.61 -3.62
N HIS A 38 -13.63 8.44 -4.87
CA HIS A 38 -14.86 7.74 -5.19
C HIS A 38 -14.73 6.24 -5.01
N VAL A 39 -15.70 5.64 -4.31
CA VAL A 39 -15.81 4.18 -4.17
C VAL A 39 -16.82 3.66 -5.19
N VAL A 40 -16.38 2.71 -6.02
CA VAL A 40 -17.24 1.96 -6.94
C VAL A 40 -17.52 0.60 -6.34
N SER A 41 -18.80 0.25 -6.18
CA SER A 41 -19.25 -1.02 -5.60
C SER A 41 -20.23 -1.71 -6.54
N THR A 42 -20.12 -3.04 -6.62
CA THR A 42 -21.07 -3.89 -7.33
C THR A 42 -22.18 -4.42 -6.43
N LEU A 43 -22.19 -4.04 -5.14
CA LEU A 43 -23.23 -4.46 -4.19
C LEU A 43 -24.53 -3.70 -4.45
N SER A 44 -25.65 -4.40 -4.30
CA SER A 44 -27.00 -3.83 -4.51
C SER A 44 -27.43 -2.88 -3.40
N THR A 45 -26.79 -2.93 -2.24
CA THR A 45 -27.03 -2.02 -1.12
C THR A 45 -26.15 -0.78 -1.22
N PRO A 46 -26.63 0.39 -0.78
CA PRO A 46 -25.84 1.61 -0.85
C PRO A 46 -24.59 1.48 0.01
N THR A 47 -23.44 1.42 -0.64
CA THR A 47 -22.14 1.56 0.00
C THR A 47 -21.81 3.04 0.16
N LYS A 48 -20.82 3.34 0.99
CA LYS A 48 -20.20 4.67 0.99
C LYS A 48 -19.77 5.03 -0.42
N LYS A 49 -20.06 6.27 -0.82
CA LYS A 49 -19.69 6.82 -2.14
C LYS A 49 -18.28 7.40 -2.16
N PHE A 50 -17.78 7.77 -0.98
CA PHE A 50 -16.49 8.43 -0.80
C PHE A 50 -15.77 7.83 0.41
N GLU A 51 -14.45 7.71 0.32
CA GLU A 51 -13.57 7.37 1.43
C GLU A 51 -12.40 8.36 1.49
N GLN A 52 -11.86 8.56 2.70
CA GLN A 52 -10.77 9.52 2.95
C GLN A 52 -9.39 8.86 3.09
N LYS A 53 -9.36 7.54 3.19
CA LYS A 53 -8.16 6.72 3.36
C LYS A 53 -8.32 5.40 2.63
N GLY A 54 -7.19 4.77 2.29
CA GLY A 54 -7.17 3.42 1.75
C GLY A 54 -7.78 2.37 2.68
N ILE A 55 -7.97 1.17 2.16
CA ILE A 55 -8.54 0.04 2.92
C ILE A 55 -7.54 -0.37 4.01
N ARG A 56 -8.02 -0.53 5.25
CA ARG A 56 -7.20 -0.93 6.40
C ARG A 56 -7.76 -2.11 7.15
N GLU A 57 -6.86 -2.95 7.64
CA GLU A 57 -7.19 -4.15 8.40
C GLU A 57 -6.19 -4.41 9.53
N LYS A 58 -6.62 -5.16 10.55
CA LYS A 58 -5.74 -5.62 11.64
C LYS A 58 -4.85 -6.77 11.17
N LEU A 59 -3.71 -6.47 10.56
CA LEU A 59 -2.83 -7.45 9.91
C LEU A 59 -1.47 -7.61 10.58
N LEU A 60 -0.76 -6.50 10.81
CA LEU A 60 0.66 -6.54 11.15
C LEU A 60 0.93 -6.08 12.58
N CYS A 61 1.96 -6.64 13.23
CA CYS A 61 2.46 -6.07 14.48
C CYS A 61 3.32 -4.83 14.21
N ALA A 62 3.53 -3.99 15.23
CA ALA A 62 4.26 -2.74 15.08
C ALA A 62 5.70 -2.90 14.52
N LYS A 63 6.39 -4.00 14.86
CA LYS A 63 7.72 -4.31 14.33
C LYS A 63 7.67 -4.55 12.81
N CYS A 64 6.72 -5.38 12.36
CA CYS A 64 6.54 -5.69 10.96
C CYS A 64 6.12 -4.44 10.17
N GLU A 65 5.27 -3.60 10.75
CA GLU A 65 4.91 -2.34 10.10
C GLU A 65 6.09 -1.39 9.93
N GLY A 66 6.92 -1.24 10.96
CA GLY A 66 8.11 -0.41 10.86
C GLY A 66 9.12 -0.93 9.82
N GLN A 67 9.11 -2.23 9.50
CA GLN A 67 9.93 -2.79 8.42
C GLN A 67 9.28 -2.53 7.06
N LEU A 68 8.00 -2.85 6.91
CA LEU A 68 7.28 -2.71 5.64
C LEU A 68 7.23 -1.24 5.19
N SER A 69 6.99 -0.30 6.11
CA SER A 69 6.96 1.13 5.84
C SER A 69 8.26 1.64 5.19
N LYS A 70 9.43 1.07 5.55
CA LYS A 70 10.71 1.46 4.92
C LYS A 70 10.78 1.05 3.46
N TYR A 71 10.31 -0.17 3.16
CA TYR A 71 10.26 -0.68 1.80
C TYR A 71 9.19 0.05 0.97
N GLU A 72 8.06 0.40 1.57
CA GLU A 72 7.03 1.22 0.93
C GLU A 72 7.55 2.61 0.57
N ASP A 73 8.32 3.26 1.46
CA ASP A 73 8.94 4.56 1.18
C ASP A 73 9.92 4.47 0.00
N TYR A 74 10.70 3.39 -0.09
CA TYR A 74 11.57 3.16 -1.26
C TYR A 74 10.74 2.92 -2.53
N ALA A 75 9.78 1.99 -2.49
CA ALA A 75 8.92 1.67 -3.63
C ALA A 75 8.17 2.91 -4.15
N LYS A 76 7.65 3.75 -3.25
CA LYS A 76 7.03 5.04 -3.59
C LYS A 76 7.98 5.90 -4.41
N ARG A 77 9.23 6.05 -3.98
CA ARG A 77 10.22 6.86 -4.71
C ARG A 77 10.61 6.23 -6.05
N VAL A 78 10.75 4.92 -6.13
CA VAL A 78 11.01 4.22 -7.41
C VAL A 78 9.89 4.50 -8.41
N ILE A 79 8.63 4.40 -7.98
CA ILE A 79 7.46 4.56 -8.85
C ILE A 79 7.20 6.05 -9.21
N GLN A 80 7.32 6.96 -8.24
CA GLN A 80 6.95 8.38 -8.41
C GLN A 80 8.13 9.28 -8.83
N GLY A 81 9.32 8.73 -9.10
CA GLY A 81 10.45 9.49 -9.65
C GLY A 81 11.34 10.20 -8.61
N GLY A 82 11.69 9.51 -7.52
CA GLY A 82 12.58 9.97 -6.45
C GLY A 82 13.87 9.15 -6.30
N VAL A 83 14.16 8.25 -7.24
CA VAL A 83 15.40 7.43 -7.29
C VAL A 83 15.96 7.50 -8.72
N PRO A 84 17.28 7.63 -8.90
CA PRO A 84 17.89 7.53 -10.23
C PRO A 84 17.73 6.10 -10.76
N LEU A 85 17.10 5.95 -11.91
CA LEU A 85 16.85 4.67 -12.56
C LEU A 85 17.27 4.73 -14.03
N THR A 86 17.79 3.63 -14.55
CA THR A 86 18.04 3.49 -15.99
C THR A 86 16.83 2.83 -16.64
N VAL A 87 16.12 3.56 -17.52
CA VAL A 87 14.95 3.05 -18.24
C VAL A 87 15.25 3.00 -19.73
N THR A 88 15.25 1.79 -20.29
CA THR A 88 15.42 1.54 -21.72
C THR A 88 14.11 1.02 -22.31
N ARG A 89 13.68 1.59 -23.44
CA ARG A 89 12.47 1.18 -24.15
C ARG A 89 12.85 0.52 -25.46
N GLU A 90 12.49 -0.75 -25.59
CA GLU A 90 12.61 -1.54 -26.81
C GLU A 90 11.20 -1.85 -27.34
N THR A 91 11.09 -2.30 -28.58
CA THR A 91 9.77 -2.63 -29.16
C THR A 91 9.10 -3.74 -28.35
N GLY A 92 8.03 -3.40 -27.63
CA GLY A 92 7.27 -4.33 -26.79
C GLY A 92 7.85 -4.60 -25.40
N VAL A 93 8.98 -3.97 -25.03
CA VAL A 93 9.63 -4.19 -23.72
C VAL A 93 10.06 -2.87 -23.10
N VAL A 94 9.77 -2.70 -21.82
CA VAL A 94 10.36 -1.65 -20.99
C VAL A 94 11.30 -2.32 -20.00
N LYS A 95 12.59 -2.01 -20.11
CA LYS A 95 13.63 -2.48 -19.20
C LYS A 95 13.91 -1.37 -18.19
N VAL A 96 13.84 -1.71 -16.91
CA VAL A 96 14.16 -0.82 -15.78
C VAL A 96 15.30 -1.46 -15.01
N GLU A 97 16.38 -0.71 -14.81
CA GLU A 97 17.61 -1.14 -14.13
C GLU A 97 17.90 -0.19 -12.96
N ASP A 98 18.87 -0.57 -12.12
CA ASP A 98 19.30 0.17 -10.93
C ASP A 98 18.26 0.25 -9.80
N ILE A 99 17.36 -0.74 -9.72
CA ILE A 99 16.47 -0.93 -8.58
C ILE A 99 17.24 -1.63 -7.45
N ASP A 100 17.24 -1.02 -6.27
CA ASP A 100 17.83 -1.53 -5.04
C ASP A 100 16.82 -2.44 -4.32
N TYR A 101 17.23 -3.67 -4.04
CA TYR A 101 16.43 -4.68 -3.35
C TYR A 101 17.07 -5.10 -2.01
N GLU A 102 18.17 -4.44 -1.60
CA GLU A 102 18.89 -4.75 -0.35
C GLU A 102 18.29 -4.09 0.91
#